data_AF-A0A2S0P9X1-F1
#
_entry.id   AF-A0A2S0P9X1-F1
#
_cell.length_a   1.000
_cell.length_b   1.000
_cell.length_c   1.000
_cell.angle_alpha   90.00
_cell.angle_beta   90.00
_cell.angle_gamma   90.00
#
_symmetry.space_group_name_H-M   'P 1'
#
loop_
_entity.id
_entity.type
_entity.pdbx_description
1 polymer ?
#
loop_
_entity_poly.entity_id
_entity_poly.type
_entity_poly.pdbx_seq_one_letter_code
_entity_poly.pdbx_strand_id
1 'polypeptide(L)'
;MSRWHRLLALLPVVLMAACAQLRPMAPVDAGHQAEAPDFRIDGRLAVKATGKGHYGNFDWKRVAGVDDVAVMSPLGQIVATLNRQRDAVCLVAHQRERCAADTEQLTEAELGWPLPLDNLGWWILGRPAPGAWQQDGAGFVQDGWRIVAESPVDTPAGPRPTRVTLTRGSDLEIRFAINGWQ
;
A
#
# COMPACT_ATOMS: atom_id res chain seq x y z
N MET A 1 -72.83 -2.24 -28.40
CA MET A 1 -73.31 -2.17 -26.99
C MET A 1 -72.44 -3.08 -26.15
N SER A 2 -71.82 -2.48 -25.13
CA SER A 2 -70.86 -3.05 -24.17
C SER A 2 -71.40 -4.28 -23.44
N ARG A 3 -70.53 -5.28 -23.20
CA ARG A 3 -70.58 -6.15 -22.00
C ARG A 3 -69.16 -6.51 -21.52
N TRP A 4 -68.56 -5.56 -20.81
CA TRP A 4 -67.37 -5.74 -19.97
C TRP A 4 -67.53 -6.95 -19.04
N HIS A 5 -66.62 -7.93 -19.19
CA HIS A 5 -66.49 -9.03 -18.23
C HIS A 5 -65.36 -8.70 -17.25
N ARG A 6 -65.71 -8.84 -15.97
CA ARG A 6 -64.88 -8.65 -14.79
C ARG A 6 -63.71 -9.65 -14.81
N LEU A 7 -62.48 -9.16 -14.75
CA LEU A 7 -61.29 -9.96 -14.41
C LEU A 7 -60.65 -9.27 -13.21
N LEU A 8 -61.09 -9.62 -12.01
CA LEU A 8 -60.43 -10.57 -11.10
C LEU A 8 -58.95 -10.22 -10.86
N ALA A 9 -58.72 -9.68 -9.68
CA ALA A 9 -57.43 -9.34 -9.11
C ALA A 9 -56.52 -10.57 -9.02
N LEU A 10 -55.28 -10.43 -9.50
CA LEU A 10 -54.18 -11.32 -9.17
C LEU A 10 -52.96 -10.45 -8.84
N LEU A 11 -52.74 -10.34 -7.54
CA LEU A 11 -51.60 -9.70 -6.89
C LEU A 11 -50.36 -10.60 -7.09
N PRO A 12 -49.28 -10.16 -7.76
CA PRO A 12 -48.05 -10.91 -7.74
C PRO A 12 -47.27 -10.51 -6.49
N VAL A 13 -47.13 -11.47 -5.57
CA VAL A 13 -46.19 -11.43 -4.46
C VAL A 13 -44.78 -11.42 -5.07
N VAL A 14 -44.15 -10.26 -5.10
CA VAL A 14 -42.75 -10.12 -5.52
C VAL A 14 -41.87 -10.51 -4.34
N LEU A 15 -41.39 -11.76 -4.35
CA LEU A 15 -40.37 -12.26 -3.44
C LEU A 15 -39.06 -11.52 -3.72
N MET A 16 -38.55 -10.80 -2.73
CA MET A 16 -37.20 -10.24 -2.73
C MET A 16 -36.17 -11.37 -2.79
N ALA A 17 -35.63 -11.64 -3.98
CA ALA A 17 -34.40 -12.40 -4.12
C ALA A 17 -33.21 -11.49 -3.76
N ALA A 18 -32.88 -11.41 -2.48
CA ALA A 18 -31.60 -10.89 -2.03
C ALA A 18 -30.50 -11.90 -2.41
N CYS A 19 -30.09 -11.89 -3.68
CA CYS A 19 -28.84 -12.54 -4.05
C CYS A 19 -27.71 -11.71 -3.43
N ALA A 20 -27.20 -12.18 -2.29
CA ALA A 20 -25.86 -11.85 -1.84
C ALA A 20 -24.90 -12.20 -2.97
N GLN A 21 -24.56 -11.19 -3.77
CA GLN A 21 -23.63 -11.29 -4.87
C GLN A 21 -22.23 -11.45 -4.26
N LEU A 22 -21.85 -12.70 -3.97
CA LEU A 22 -20.45 -13.08 -3.76
C LEU A 22 -19.73 -12.72 -5.06
N ARG A 23 -19.04 -11.58 -5.05
CA ARG A 23 -18.15 -11.19 -6.14
C ARG A 23 -17.14 -12.31 -6.31
N PRO A 24 -17.04 -12.93 -7.50
CA PRO A 24 -15.95 -13.85 -7.79
C PRO A 24 -14.63 -13.10 -7.53
N MET A 25 -13.77 -13.67 -6.69
CA MET A 25 -12.36 -13.34 -6.67
C MET A 25 -11.87 -13.51 -8.10
N ALA A 26 -11.54 -12.41 -8.79
CA ALA A 26 -11.02 -12.50 -10.15
C ALA A 26 -9.79 -13.44 -10.11
N PRO A 27 -9.65 -14.36 -11.08
CA PRO A 27 -8.47 -15.21 -11.14
C PRO A 27 -7.25 -14.30 -11.23
N VAL A 28 -6.29 -14.50 -10.34
CA VAL A 28 -4.98 -13.87 -10.44
C VAL A 28 -4.38 -14.40 -11.74
N ASP A 29 -4.17 -13.54 -12.74
CA ASP A 29 -3.44 -13.90 -13.95
C ASP A 29 -2.06 -14.45 -13.53
N ALA A 30 -1.91 -15.77 -13.59
CA ALA A 30 -0.69 -16.50 -13.28
C ALA A 30 0.30 -16.43 -14.46
N GLY A 31 0.48 -15.24 -15.03
CA GLY A 31 1.30 -15.00 -16.21
C GLY A 31 2.05 -13.68 -16.07
N HIS A 32 3.33 -13.79 -15.68
CA HIS A 32 4.23 -12.72 -15.22
C HIS A 32 3.88 -12.25 -13.80
N GLN A 33 4.77 -12.53 -12.83
CA GLN A 33 4.78 -11.77 -11.58
C GLN A 33 5.01 -10.32 -11.98
N ALA A 34 3.94 -9.54 -12.11
CA ALA A 34 4.01 -8.15 -12.52
C ALA A 34 4.81 -7.41 -11.46
N GLU A 35 6.01 -6.96 -11.81
CA GLU A 35 6.85 -6.15 -10.95
C GLU A 35 6.12 -4.85 -10.57
N ALA A 36 6.43 -4.29 -9.40
CA ALA A 36 5.86 -3.02 -8.99
C ALA A 36 6.21 -1.95 -10.04
N PRO A 37 5.25 -1.09 -10.43
CA PRO A 37 5.53 -0.02 -11.38
C PRO A 37 6.70 0.87 -10.93
N ASP A 38 7.45 1.37 -11.92
CA ASP A 38 8.47 2.39 -11.69
C ASP A 38 7.85 3.71 -11.24
N PHE A 39 8.57 4.42 -10.38
CA PHE A 39 8.20 5.76 -9.91
C PHE A 39 9.38 6.47 -9.25
N ARG A 40 9.26 7.78 -9.11
CA ARG A 40 10.02 8.56 -8.13
C ARG A 40 9.07 9.41 -7.30
N ILE A 41 9.22 9.33 -5.98
CA ILE A 41 8.40 10.07 -5.03
C ILE A 41 9.26 10.66 -3.91
N ASP A 42 8.80 11.79 -3.39
CA ASP A 42 9.38 12.42 -2.21
C ASP A 42 8.27 12.89 -1.27
N GLY A 43 8.63 13.09 -0.01
CA GLY A 43 7.66 13.59 0.95
C GLY A 43 8.10 13.57 2.40
N ARG A 44 7.10 13.42 3.26
CA ARG A 44 7.27 13.29 4.71
C ARG A 44 6.97 11.87 5.14
N LEU A 45 7.81 11.38 6.05
CA LEU A 45 7.68 10.08 6.70
C LEU A 45 7.41 10.31 8.19
N ALA A 46 6.38 9.65 8.70
CA ALA A 46 6.13 9.56 10.13
C ALA A 46 6.00 8.09 10.52
N VAL A 47 6.74 7.67 11.54
CA VAL A 47 6.69 6.31 12.07
C VAL A 47 6.38 6.38 13.54
N LYS A 48 5.34 5.67 13.97
CA LYS A 48 5.04 5.43 15.37
C LYS A 48 5.25 3.95 15.65
N ALA A 49 6.23 3.63 16.50
CA ALA A 49 6.59 2.26 16.86
C ALA A 49 6.79 2.18 18.38
N THR A 50 6.10 1.25 19.06
CA THR A 50 6.26 0.99 20.51
C THR A 50 6.10 2.24 21.39
N GLY A 51 5.19 3.15 21.00
CA GLY A 51 4.95 4.41 21.71
C GLY A 51 5.94 5.54 21.41
N LYS A 52 6.99 5.30 20.61
CA LYS A 52 7.93 6.33 20.13
C LYS A 52 7.56 6.79 18.73
N GLY A 53 7.71 8.09 18.47
CA GLY A 53 7.48 8.70 17.17
C GLY A 53 8.78 9.16 16.52
N HIS A 54 9.01 8.77 15.28
CA HIS A 54 10.09 9.23 14.41
C HIS A 54 9.49 10.00 13.24
N TYR A 55 10.12 11.12 12.88
CA TYR A 55 9.65 11.98 11.80
C TYR A 55 10.82 12.40 10.93
N GLY A 56 10.57 12.49 9.63
CA GLY A 56 11.56 12.90 8.68
C GLY A 56 10.97 13.13 7.30
N ASN A 57 11.87 13.26 6.34
CA ASN A 57 11.55 13.31 4.93
C ASN A 57 12.05 12.02 4.27
N PHE A 58 11.52 11.72 3.10
CA PHE A 58 12.05 10.65 2.27
C PHE A 58 12.17 11.09 0.81
N ASP A 59 13.12 10.48 0.11
CA ASP A 59 13.21 10.45 -1.35
C ASP A 59 13.30 8.98 -1.74
N TRP A 60 12.46 8.55 -2.68
CA TRP A 60 12.41 7.16 -3.11
C TRP A 60 12.29 7.07 -4.61
N LYS A 61 13.25 6.39 -5.23
CA LYS A 61 13.23 6.01 -6.63
C LYS A 61 13.12 4.49 -6.75
N ARG A 62 12.16 4.02 -7.53
CA ARG A 62 12.08 2.63 -7.99
C ARG A 62 12.23 2.58 -9.51
N VAL A 63 13.16 1.74 -9.99
CA VAL A 63 13.33 1.44 -11.42
C VAL A 63 13.63 -0.03 -11.61
N ALA A 64 12.82 -0.75 -12.39
CA ALA A 64 13.02 -2.16 -12.73
C ALA A 64 13.29 -3.04 -11.49
N GLY A 65 12.47 -2.87 -10.45
CA GLY A 65 12.58 -3.62 -9.19
C GLY A 65 13.64 -3.15 -8.20
N VAL A 66 14.52 -2.23 -8.61
CA VAL A 66 15.57 -1.68 -7.74
C VAL A 66 15.01 -0.49 -6.99
N ASP A 67 15.24 -0.45 -5.68
CA ASP A 67 14.83 0.67 -4.82
C ASP A 67 16.04 1.44 -4.29
N ASP A 68 16.02 2.74 -4.49
CA ASP A 68 16.91 3.70 -3.82
C ASP A 68 16.05 4.58 -2.90
N VAL A 69 16.18 4.38 -1.59
CA VAL A 69 15.45 5.11 -0.56
C VAL A 69 16.43 5.92 0.28
N ALA A 70 16.20 7.23 0.40
CA ALA A 70 16.86 8.08 1.37
C ALA A 70 15.85 8.56 2.42
N VAL A 71 16.23 8.49 3.69
CA VAL A 71 15.49 9.06 4.82
C VAL A 71 16.31 10.20 5.39
N MET A 72 15.70 11.37 5.49
CA MET A 72 16.32 12.57 6.03
C MET A 72 15.65 13.02 7.32
N SER A 73 16.44 13.60 8.23
CA SER A 73 15.90 14.36 9.36
C SER A 73 15.17 15.62 8.85
N PRO A 74 14.32 16.24 9.68
CA PRO A 74 13.67 17.51 9.32
C PRO A 74 14.64 18.65 8.97
N LEU A 75 15.92 18.53 9.37
CA LEU A 75 16.99 19.48 9.04
C LEU A 75 17.67 19.17 7.69
N GLY A 76 17.22 18.14 6.96
CA GLY A 76 17.77 17.74 5.66
C GLY A 76 19.00 16.84 5.72
N GLN A 77 19.40 16.37 6.90
CA GLN A 77 20.52 15.43 7.04
C GLN A 77 20.06 14.02 6.68
N ILE A 78 20.77 13.31 5.81
CA ILE A 78 20.53 11.89 5.55
C ILE A 78 20.86 11.09 6.81
N VAL A 79 19.86 10.42 7.38
CA VAL A 79 20.00 9.58 8.58
C VAL A 79 20.09 8.10 8.22
N ALA A 80 19.49 7.70 7.11
CA ALA A 80 19.59 6.36 6.56
C ALA A 80 19.44 6.40 5.04
N THR A 81 20.16 5.52 4.36
CA THR A 81 19.86 5.15 2.97
C THR A 81 19.65 3.66 2.88
N LEU A 82 18.77 3.24 1.99
CA LEU A 82 18.48 1.85 1.72
C LEU A 82 18.51 1.63 0.22
N ASN A 83 19.31 0.67 -0.22
CA ASN A 83 19.39 0.21 -1.61
C ASN A 83 18.93 -1.24 -1.69
N ARG A 84 17.81 -1.50 -2.36
CA ARG A 84 17.34 -2.87 -2.65
C ARG A 84 17.72 -3.23 -4.07
N GLN A 85 18.51 -4.28 -4.19
CA GLN A 85 18.72 -5.02 -5.42
C GLN A 85 17.83 -6.27 -5.40
N ARG A 86 17.85 -7.07 -6.48
CA ARG A 86 16.98 -8.26 -6.60
C ARG A 86 17.08 -9.24 -5.43
N ASP A 87 18.29 -9.44 -4.92
CA ASP A 87 18.58 -10.55 -3.99
C ASP A 87 18.92 -10.06 -2.57
N ALA A 88 19.14 -8.76 -2.40
CA ALA A 88 19.62 -8.19 -1.16
C ALA A 88 19.19 -6.74 -1.01
N VAL A 89 19.02 -6.33 0.25
CA VAL A 89 18.88 -4.95 0.64
C VAL A 89 20.08 -4.54 1.48
N CYS A 90 20.66 -3.39 1.18
CA CYS A 90 21.74 -2.78 1.95
C CYS A 90 21.24 -1.48 2.57
N LEU A 91 21.46 -1.32 3.86
CA LEU A 91 21.11 -0.14 4.64
C LEU A 91 22.40 0.49 5.17
N VAL A 92 22.54 1.79 4.94
CA VAL A 92 23.61 2.63 5.51
C VAL A 92 23.00 3.57 6.53
N ALA A 93 23.37 3.42 7.80
CA ALA A 93 22.99 4.30 8.89
C ALA A 93 24.15 4.43 9.89
N HIS A 94 24.29 5.58 10.56
CA HIS A 94 25.38 5.83 11.52
C HIS A 94 26.78 5.48 10.98
N GLN A 95 27.05 5.75 9.70
CA GLN A 95 28.30 5.44 8.99
C GLN A 95 28.64 3.94 8.90
N ARG A 96 27.65 3.06 9.09
CA ARG A 96 27.82 1.61 8.95
C ARG A 96 26.87 1.11 7.88
N GLU A 97 27.38 0.20 7.06
CA GLU A 97 26.60 -0.54 6.08
C GLU A 97 26.28 -1.95 6.61
N ARG A 98 25.03 -2.36 6.39
CA ARG A 98 24.53 -3.69 6.71
C ARG A 98 23.62 -4.15 5.59
N CYS A 99 23.83 -5.37 5.11
CA CYS A 99 22.99 -5.97 4.08
C CYS A 99 22.34 -7.24 4.60
N ALA A 100 21.11 -7.49 4.18
CA ALA A 100 20.34 -8.69 4.50
C ALA A 100 19.41 -9.05 3.34
N ALA A 101 18.87 -10.27 3.36
CA ALA A 101 17.79 -10.66 2.45
C ALA A 101 16.41 -10.19 2.94
N ASP A 102 16.22 -10.10 4.26
CA ASP A 102 14.97 -9.66 4.88
C ASP A 102 15.05 -8.18 5.25
N THR A 103 14.26 -7.36 4.53
CA THR A 103 14.24 -5.91 4.73
C THR A 103 13.62 -5.50 6.05
N GLU A 104 12.59 -6.20 6.51
CA GLU A 104 11.92 -5.87 7.77
C GLU A 104 12.85 -6.14 8.95
N GLN A 105 13.54 -7.28 8.96
CA GLN A 105 14.52 -7.58 10.02
C GLN A 105 15.69 -6.58 10.03
N LEU A 106 16.21 -6.21 8.85
CA LEU A 106 17.32 -5.25 8.73
C LEU A 106 16.92 -3.88 9.27
N THR A 107 15.74 -3.39 8.87
CA THR A 107 15.25 -2.07 9.28
C THR A 107 14.82 -2.06 10.75
N GLU A 108 14.27 -3.15 11.27
CA GLU A 108 14.01 -3.29 12.70
C GLU A 108 15.30 -3.22 13.53
N ALA A 109 16.37 -3.90 13.10
CA ALA A 109 17.65 -3.90 13.79
C ALA A 109 18.37 -2.54 13.74
N GLU A 110 18.36 -1.86 12.59
CA GLU A 110 19.14 -0.64 12.38
C GLU A 110 18.36 0.66 12.65
N LEU A 111 17.03 0.66 12.43
CA LEU A 111 16.16 1.84 12.60
C LEU A 111 15.18 1.71 13.78
N GLY A 112 15.04 0.51 14.36
CA GLY A 112 14.15 0.24 15.49
C GLY A 112 12.69 -0.05 15.10
N TRP A 113 12.40 -0.20 13.81
CA TRP A 113 11.08 -0.57 13.31
C TRP A 113 11.17 -1.24 11.93
N PRO A 114 10.30 -2.20 11.63
CA PRO A 114 10.33 -2.94 10.38
C PRO A 114 9.65 -2.15 9.23
N LEU A 115 10.36 -2.02 8.11
CA LEU A 115 9.88 -1.43 6.86
C LEU A 115 9.57 -2.54 5.84
N PRO A 116 8.31 -2.71 5.41
CA PRO A 116 7.90 -3.80 4.51
C PRO A 116 8.22 -3.49 3.03
N LEU A 117 9.48 -3.19 2.72
CA LEU A 117 9.87 -2.69 1.40
C LEU A 117 9.51 -3.65 0.27
N ASP A 118 9.50 -4.95 0.57
CA ASP A 118 9.22 -6.00 -0.40
C ASP A 118 7.92 -5.77 -1.15
N ASN A 119 6.84 -5.46 -0.43
CA ASN A 119 5.53 -5.18 -1.00
C ASN A 119 5.22 -3.68 -1.13
N LEU A 120 6.01 -2.82 -0.48
CA LEU A 120 5.73 -1.39 -0.40
C LEU A 120 5.61 -0.72 -1.77
N GLY A 121 6.27 -1.25 -2.80
CA GLY A 121 6.17 -0.72 -4.17
C GLY A 121 4.78 -0.78 -4.79
N TRP A 122 3.97 -1.77 -4.42
CA TRP A 122 2.55 -1.82 -4.82
C TRP A 122 1.71 -0.99 -3.86
N TRP A 123 1.98 -1.13 -2.56
CA TRP A 123 1.18 -0.52 -1.51
C TRP A 123 1.22 1.01 -1.54
N ILE A 124 2.35 1.61 -1.92
CA ILE A 124 2.48 3.07 -2.07
C ILE A 124 1.61 3.62 -3.21
N LEU A 125 1.26 2.77 -4.19
CA LEU A 125 0.31 3.10 -5.25
C LEU A 125 -1.15 2.82 -4.85
N GLY A 126 -1.40 2.36 -3.63
CA GLY A 126 -2.72 1.92 -3.16
C GLY A 126 -3.17 0.59 -3.74
N ARG A 127 -2.24 -0.28 -4.18
CA ARG A 127 -2.54 -1.57 -4.80
C ARG A 127 -1.99 -2.71 -3.95
N PRO A 128 -2.67 -3.85 -3.84
CA PRO A 128 -2.08 -5.04 -3.23
C PRO A 128 -0.93 -5.55 -4.11
N ALA A 129 0.11 -6.08 -3.47
CA ALA A 129 1.16 -6.85 -4.14
C ALA A 129 0.61 -8.20 -4.61
N PRO A 130 1.31 -8.93 -5.52
CA PRO A 130 0.94 -10.29 -5.86
C PRO A 130 0.82 -11.18 -4.62
N GLY A 131 -0.27 -11.95 -4.52
CA GLY A 131 -0.52 -12.82 -3.38
C GLY A 131 -1.91 -12.62 -2.78
N ALA A 132 -2.15 -13.28 -1.65
CA ALA A 132 -3.42 -13.19 -0.95
C ALA A 132 -3.55 -11.85 -0.21
N TRP A 133 -4.69 -11.20 -0.38
CA TRP A 133 -5.04 -9.97 0.33
C TRP A 133 -6.54 -9.98 0.62
N GLN A 134 -6.97 -9.11 1.54
CA GLN A 134 -8.37 -8.99 1.95
C GLN A 134 -8.78 -7.52 1.94
N GLN A 135 -9.96 -7.23 1.39
CA GLN A 135 -10.53 -5.88 1.48
C GLN A 135 -10.88 -5.56 2.94
N ASP A 136 -10.57 -4.35 3.38
CA ASP A 136 -10.92 -3.88 4.72
C ASP A 136 -11.29 -2.38 4.69
N GLY A 137 -12.59 -2.10 4.58
CA GLY A 137 -13.12 -0.73 4.47
C GLY A 137 -12.54 0.01 3.27
N ALA A 138 -11.94 1.19 3.53
CA ALA A 138 -11.29 2.03 2.52
C ALA A 138 -9.89 1.53 2.10
N GLY A 139 -9.41 0.44 2.71
CA GLY A 139 -8.07 -0.11 2.47
C GLY A 139 -8.11 -1.62 2.26
N PHE A 140 -6.95 -2.25 2.42
CA PHE A 140 -6.78 -3.70 2.33
C PHE A 140 -5.78 -4.20 3.36
N VAL A 141 -5.85 -5.50 3.66
CA VAL A 141 -4.90 -6.21 4.51
C VAL A 141 -4.10 -7.19 3.68
N GLN A 142 -2.78 -7.19 3.82
CA GLN A 142 -1.85 -8.10 3.16
C GLN A 142 -0.61 -8.29 4.03
N ASP A 143 -0.13 -9.54 4.18
CA ASP A 143 1.07 -9.89 4.95
C ASP A 143 1.13 -9.27 6.36
N GLY A 144 -0.02 -9.25 7.06
CA GLY A 144 -0.16 -8.71 8.41
C GLY A 144 -0.21 -7.19 8.50
N TRP A 145 -0.11 -6.48 7.38
CA TRP A 145 -0.24 -5.03 7.28
C TRP A 145 -1.63 -4.64 6.81
N ARG A 146 -2.18 -3.57 7.39
CA ARG A 146 -3.33 -2.84 6.86
C ARG A 146 -2.84 -1.60 6.12
N ILE A 147 -3.25 -1.45 4.88
CA ILE A 147 -2.84 -0.37 3.98
C ILE A 147 -4.06 0.46 3.64
N VAL A 148 -3.97 1.78 3.85
CA VAL A 148 -4.97 2.77 3.46
C VAL A 148 -4.30 3.85 2.63
N ALA A 149 -4.71 3.99 1.37
CA ALA A 149 -4.22 5.00 0.44
C ALA A 149 -5.33 6.01 0.14
N GLU A 150 -5.05 7.30 0.26
CA GLU A 150 -6.05 8.36 0.25
C GLU A 150 -5.60 9.59 -0.54
N SER A 151 -6.55 10.51 -0.72
CA SER A 151 -6.32 11.84 -1.28
C SER A 151 -5.62 11.80 -2.64
N PRO A 152 -6.21 11.15 -3.65
CA PRO A 152 -5.56 11.01 -4.95
C PRO A 152 -5.36 12.37 -5.63
N VAL A 153 -4.23 12.52 -6.31
CA VAL A 153 -3.94 13.62 -7.24
C VAL A 153 -3.81 13.06 -8.65
N ASP A 154 -4.29 13.79 -9.65
CA ASP A 154 -4.13 13.39 -11.04
C ASP A 154 -2.68 13.60 -11.51
N THR A 155 -2.10 12.57 -12.12
CA THR A 155 -0.77 12.63 -12.75
C THR A 155 -0.86 12.15 -14.20
N PRO A 156 0.14 12.38 -15.06
CA PRO A 156 0.17 11.82 -16.41
C PRO A 156 0.05 10.30 -16.46
N ALA A 157 0.45 9.60 -15.38
CA ALA A 157 0.34 8.15 -15.24
C ALA A 157 -0.98 7.69 -14.58
N GLY A 158 -1.94 8.60 -14.39
CA GLY A 158 -3.23 8.37 -13.73
C GLY A 158 -3.28 8.89 -12.29
N PRO A 159 -4.41 8.69 -11.57
CA PRO A 159 -4.55 9.12 -10.18
C PRO A 159 -3.53 8.42 -9.26
N ARG A 160 -2.86 9.20 -8.40
CA ARG A 160 -1.86 8.70 -7.44
C ARG A 160 -2.19 9.14 -6.02
N PRO A 161 -2.01 8.30 -4.99
CA PRO A 161 -2.23 8.71 -3.60
C PRO A 161 -1.30 9.85 -3.18
N THR A 162 -1.78 10.79 -2.36
CA THR A 162 -0.91 11.76 -1.67
C THR A 162 -0.67 11.37 -0.22
N ARG A 163 -1.41 10.39 0.30
CA ARG A 163 -1.19 9.81 1.62
C ARG A 163 -1.33 8.29 1.58
N VAL A 164 -0.38 7.60 2.18
CA VAL A 164 -0.45 6.14 2.39
C VAL A 164 -0.10 5.86 3.84
N THR A 165 -1.00 5.15 4.53
CA THR A 165 -0.83 4.72 5.92
C THR A 165 -0.77 3.21 5.97
N LEU A 166 0.26 2.68 6.61
CA LEU A 166 0.44 1.27 6.89
C LEU A 166 0.37 1.07 8.40
N THR A 167 -0.42 0.10 8.86
CA THR A 167 -0.47 -0.29 10.27
C THR A 167 -0.28 -1.78 10.46
N ARG A 168 0.39 -2.16 11.55
CA ARG A 168 0.53 -3.54 11.98
C ARG A 168 0.35 -3.64 13.49
N GLY A 169 -0.64 -4.41 13.91
CA GLY A 169 -1.07 -4.45 15.31
C GLY A 169 -1.51 -3.07 15.81
N SER A 170 -1.45 -2.84 17.13
CA SER A 170 -1.80 -1.56 17.76
C SER A 170 -0.64 -0.57 17.84
N ASP A 171 0.60 -1.05 17.65
CA ASP A 171 1.78 -0.34 18.13
C ASP A 171 2.71 0.14 17.01
N LEU A 172 2.45 -0.27 15.76
CA LEU A 172 3.22 0.13 14.59
C LEU A 172 2.35 0.78 13.54
N GLU A 173 2.74 2.00 13.18
CA GLU A 173 2.12 2.80 12.13
C GLU A 173 3.18 3.56 11.34
N ILE A 174 3.13 3.46 10.02
CA ILE A 174 4.01 4.17 9.09
C ILE A 174 3.12 5.01 8.17
N ARG A 175 3.37 6.31 8.11
CA ARG A 175 2.65 7.24 7.24
C ARG A 175 3.60 7.91 6.26
N PHE A 176 3.25 7.79 4.99
CA PHE A 176 3.84 8.54 3.89
C PHE A 176 2.87 9.66 3.50
N ALA A 177 3.33 10.90 3.59
CA ALA A 177 2.68 12.03 2.94
C ALA A 177 3.52 12.41 1.73
N ILE A 178 3.01 12.15 0.54
CA ILE A 178 3.70 12.26 -0.73
C ILE A 178 3.46 13.66 -1.29
N ASN A 179 4.55 14.39 -1.52
CA ASN A 179 4.49 15.75 -2.08
C ASN A 179 4.61 15.73 -3.61
N GLY A 180 5.46 14.85 -4.15
CA GLY A 180 5.76 14.75 -5.58
C GLY A 180 5.65 13.33 -6.11
N TRP A 181 5.08 13.21 -7.31
CA TRP A 181 5.12 12.01 -8.15
C TRP A 181 5.82 12.37 -9.46
N GLN A 182 6.83 11.60 -9.84
CA GLN A 182 7.60 11.72 -11.07
C GLN A 182 7.69 10.38 -11.78
#